data_AF-D4MIN3-F1
#
_entry.id   AF-D4MIN3-F1
#
_cell.length_a   1.000
_cell.length_b   1.000
_cell.length_c   1.000
_cell.angle_alpha   90.00
_cell.angle_beta   90.00
_cell.angle_gamma   90.00
#
_symmetry.space_group_name_H-M   'P 1'
#
loop_
_entity.id
_entity.type
_entity.pdbx_description
1 polymer ?
#
loop_
_entity_poly.entity_id
_entity_poly.type
_entity_poly.pdbx_seq_one_letter_code
_entity_poly.pdbx_strand_id
1 'polypeptide(L)'
;MKSGRIIVITGAPGTGKTTTSAIVAKESTMEKSVHMHTDDFYHYLSKGAIPPHLPESNEQNLIVIEAFLEAAKRYVRGGYDVIVDGIIGPWFLEPWLNIVREGYEVHYI
;
A
#
# COMPACT_ATOMS: atom_id res chain seq x y z
N MET A 1 13.97 -7.00 18.04
CA MET A 1 13.70 -5.83 17.17
C MET A 1 12.20 -5.57 17.20
N LYS A 2 11.74 -4.32 17.23
CA LYS A 2 10.32 -4.04 17.00
C LYS A 2 9.93 -4.58 15.62
N SER A 3 8.82 -5.29 15.54
CA SER A 3 8.27 -5.70 14.24
C SER A 3 7.91 -4.45 13.44
N GLY A 4 8.14 -4.47 12.13
CA GLY A 4 7.58 -3.45 11.24
C GLY A 4 6.06 -3.47 11.27
N ARG A 5 5.44 -2.42 10.72
CA ARG A 5 3.99 -2.31 10.57
C ARG A 5 3.64 -1.67 9.24
N ILE A 6 2.37 -1.75 8.88
CA ILE A 6 1.82 -1.13 7.66
C ILE A 6 0.77 -0.11 8.09
N ILE A 7 0.83 1.09 7.51
CA ILE A 7 -0.20 2.10 7.61
C ILE A 7 -0.70 2.37 6.19
N VAL A 8 -1.93 1.95 5.90
CA VAL A 8 -2.63 2.27 4.66
C VAL A 8 -3.30 3.63 4.82
N ILE A 9 -2.90 4.60 4.00
CA ILE A 9 -3.52 5.92 3.92
C ILE A 9 -4.26 5.99 2.59
N THR A 10 -5.58 5.98 2.65
CA THR A 10 -6.43 5.93 1.47
C THR A 10 -7.42 7.09 1.38
N GLY A 11 -8.27 7.09 0.35
CA GLY A 11 -9.22 8.15 0.04
C GLY A 11 -9.18 8.66 -1.40
N ALA A 12 -10.13 9.51 -1.74
CA ALA A 12 -10.30 10.03 -3.10
C ALA A 12 -9.05 10.79 -3.61
N PRO A 13 -8.84 10.89 -4.94
CA PRO A 13 -7.83 11.79 -5.50
C PRO A 13 -7.99 13.22 -4.96
N GLY A 14 -6.88 13.90 -4.68
CA GLY A 14 -6.90 15.30 -4.20
C GLY A 14 -7.17 15.50 -2.70
N THR A 15 -7.40 14.45 -1.91
CA THR A 15 -7.62 14.58 -0.44
C THR A 15 -6.33 14.77 0.38
N GLY A 16 -5.17 14.90 -0.27
CA GLY A 16 -3.90 15.10 0.42
C GLY A 16 -3.20 13.82 0.92
N LYS A 17 -3.62 12.62 0.49
CA LYS A 17 -3.00 11.33 0.88
C LYS A 17 -1.49 11.35 0.75
N THR A 18 -0.97 11.69 -0.42
CA THR A 18 0.47 11.68 -0.70
C THR A 18 1.24 12.66 0.16
N THR A 19 0.68 13.84 0.41
CA THR A 19 1.28 14.81 1.33
C THR A 19 1.33 14.26 2.76
N THR A 20 0.22 13.70 3.24
CA THR A 20 0.14 13.09 4.58
C THR A 20 1.09 11.90 4.70
N SER A 21 1.08 10.98 3.73
CA SER A 21 1.92 9.78 3.70
C SER A 21 3.41 10.11 3.69
N ALA A 22 3.83 11.11 2.91
CA ALA A 22 5.21 11.58 2.90
C ALA A 22 5.64 12.15 4.26
N ILE A 23 4.79 12.95 4.91
CA ILE A 23 5.05 13.50 6.24
C ILE A 23 5.12 12.36 7.28
N VAL A 24 4.14 11.45 7.29
CA VAL A 24 4.08 10.33 8.24
C VAL A 24 5.30 9.42 8.09
N ALA A 25 5.73 9.13 6.86
CA ALA A 25 6.93 8.33 6.63
C ALA A 25 8.19 9.05 7.14
N LYS A 26 8.33 10.34 6.83
CA LYS A 26 9.51 11.13 7.22
C LYS A 26 9.62 11.32 8.74
N GLU A 27 8.49 11.54 9.41
CA GLU A 27 8.40 11.81 10.84
C GLU A 27 8.11 10.53 11.66
N SER A 28 8.26 9.35 11.06
CA SER A 28 8.06 8.08 11.77
C SER A 28 8.99 7.96 12.97
N THR A 29 8.45 7.48 14.09
CA THR A 29 9.24 7.18 15.31
C THR A 29 10.04 5.88 15.21
N MET A 30 9.89 5.12 14.12
CA MET A 30 10.66 3.90 13.88
C MET A 30 11.99 4.23 13.20
N GLU A 31 13.00 3.39 13.40
CA GLU A 31 14.35 3.59 12.83
C GLU A 31 14.36 3.65 11.29
N LYS A 32 13.39 2.99 10.64
CA LYS A 32 13.29 2.93 9.19
C LYS A 32 11.84 3.07 8.77
N SER A 33 11.61 3.80 7.70
CA SER A 33 10.30 3.96 7.11
C SER A 33 10.35 3.91 5.59
N VAL A 34 9.20 3.64 4.97
CA VAL A 34 8.99 3.68 3.51
C VAL A 34 7.72 4.45 3.24
N HIS A 35 7.78 5.44 2.35
CA HIS A 35 6.61 5.96 1.66
C HIS A 35 6.43 5.14 0.38
N MET A 36 5.41 4.28 0.37
CA MET A 36 5.08 3.41 -0.75
C MET A 36 3.96 4.07 -1.56
N HIS A 37 4.34 4.82 -2.59
CA HIS A 37 3.40 5.40 -3.55
C HIS A 37 2.91 4.31 -4.51
N THR A 38 1.68 3.84 -4.33
CA THR A 38 1.20 2.64 -5.05
C THR A 38 0.94 2.89 -6.53
N ASP A 39 0.71 4.14 -6.93
CA ASP A 39 0.49 4.51 -8.34
C ASP A 39 1.72 4.17 -9.21
N ASP A 40 2.92 4.13 -8.62
CA ASP A 40 4.14 3.73 -9.32
C ASP A 40 4.08 2.26 -9.79
N PHE A 41 3.39 1.38 -9.07
CA PHE A 41 3.22 -0.01 -9.49
C PHE A 41 2.33 -0.12 -10.74
N TYR A 42 1.34 0.76 -10.88
CA TYR A 42 0.55 0.86 -12.10
C TYR A 42 1.39 1.42 -13.26
N HIS A 43 2.29 2.36 -12.99
CA HIS A 43 3.21 2.90 -14.00
C HIS A 43 4.26 1.89 -14.49
N TYR A 44 4.52 0.80 -13.76
CA TYR A 44 5.39 -0.28 -14.23
C TYR A 44 4.75 -1.14 -15.33
N LEU A 45 3.41 -1.14 -15.44
CA LEU A 45 2.71 -1.89 -16.47
C LEU A 45 3.00 -1.30 -17.85
N SER A 46 3.74 -2.04 -18.68
CA SER A 46 4.22 -1.54 -19.98
C SER A 46 3.32 -1.92 -21.16
N LYS A 47 2.80 -3.16 -21.19
CA LYS A 47 1.98 -3.69 -22.29
C LYS A 47 0.71 -4.33 -21.73
N GLY A 48 -0.43 -3.98 -22.33
CA GLY A 48 -1.74 -4.49 -21.90
C GLY A 48 -2.27 -3.82 -20.64
N ALA A 49 -1.69 -2.68 -20.23
CA ALA A 49 -2.18 -1.92 -19.09
C ALA A 49 -3.60 -1.38 -19.37
N ILE A 50 -4.55 -1.73 -18.51
CA ILE A 50 -5.91 -1.23 -18.51
C ILE A 50 -5.99 -0.10 -17.48
N PRO A 51 -6.54 1.08 -17.82
CA PRO A 51 -6.75 2.13 -16.82
C PRO A 51 -7.50 1.61 -15.58
N PRO A 52 -7.01 1.85 -14.35
CA PRO A 52 -7.44 1.15 -13.15
C PRO A 52 -8.87 1.48 -12.67
N HIS A 53 -9.53 2.45 -13.30
CA HIS A 53 -10.91 2.84 -13.02
C HIS A 53 -11.93 2.15 -13.93
N LEU A 54 -11.47 1.40 -14.93
CA LEU A 54 -12.35 0.67 -15.84
C LEU A 54 -12.78 -0.67 -15.24
N PRO A 55 -14.01 -1.15 -15.48
CA PRO A 55 -14.46 -2.44 -14.97
C PRO A 55 -13.57 -3.63 -15.34
N GLU A 56 -12.98 -3.60 -16.54
CA GLU A 56 -12.11 -4.65 -17.08
C GLU A 56 -10.76 -4.73 -16.35
N SER A 57 -10.38 -3.70 -15.59
CA SER A 57 -9.10 -3.69 -14.87
C SER A 57 -9.15 -4.45 -13.54
N ASN A 58 -10.27 -5.06 -13.15
CA ASN A 58 -10.41 -5.65 -11.82
C ASN A 58 -9.35 -6.72 -11.50
N GLU A 59 -9.10 -7.64 -12.45
CA GLU A 59 -8.05 -8.66 -12.30
C GLU A 59 -6.65 -8.03 -12.25
N GLN A 60 -6.37 -7.07 -13.13
CA GLN A 60 -5.11 -6.33 -13.13
C GLN A 60 -4.87 -5.59 -11.81
N ASN A 61 -5.89 -4.90 -11.30
CA ASN A 61 -5.82 -4.15 -10.05
C ASN A 61 -5.52 -5.08 -8.89
N LEU A 62 -6.17 -6.26 -8.84
CA LEU A 62 -5.87 -7.27 -7.82
C LEU A 62 -4.40 -7.71 -7.87
N ILE A 63 -3.87 -7.99 -9.05
CA ILE A 63 -2.46 -8.37 -9.25
C ILE A 63 -1.52 -7.25 -8.78
N VAL A 64 -1.81 -5.99 -9.13
CA VAL A 64 -1.00 -4.84 -8.71
C VAL A 64 -1.03 -4.66 -7.19
N ILE A 65 -2.19 -4.86 -6.57
CA ILE A 65 -2.37 -4.79 -5.12
C ILE A 65 -1.58 -5.87 -4.40
N GLU A 66 -1.65 -7.11 -4.87
CA GLU A 66 -0.85 -8.21 -4.34
C GLU A 66 0.66 -7.95 -4.49
N ALA A 67 1.08 -7.35 -5.60
CA ALA A 67 2.48 -7.01 -5.84
C ALA A 67 3.03 -6.00 -4.82
N PHE A 68 2.34 -4.88 -4.58
CA PHE A 68 2.79 -3.92 -3.58
C PHE A 68 2.58 -4.44 -2.14
N LEU A 69 1.59 -5.31 -1.91
CA LEU A 69 1.38 -5.95 -0.61
C LEU A 69 2.58 -6.84 -0.23
N GLU A 70 3.09 -7.62 -1.18
CA GLU A 70 4.29 -8.43 -0.96
C GLU A 70 5.56 -7.58 -0.77
N ALA A 71 5.67 -6.47 -1.49
CA ALA A 71 6.72 -5.48 -1.23
C ALA A 71 6.62 -4.92 0.20
N ALA A 72 5.41 -4.55 0.65
CA ALA A 72 5.17 -4.03 2.00
C ALA A 72 5.54 -5.07 3.06
N LYS A 73 5.10 -6.33 2.89
CA LYS A 73 5.47 -7.44 3.77
C LYS A 73 6.98 -7.60 3.86
N ARG A 74 7.71 -7.47 2.74
CA ARG A 74 9.18 -7.55 2.72
C ARG A 74 9.83 -6.44 3.53
N TYR A 75 9.35 -5.20 3.45
CA TYR A 75 9.83 -4.08 4.26
C TYR A 75 9.50 -4.27 5.74
N VAL A 76 8.28 -4.72 6.07
CA VAL A 76 7.90 -5.04 7.47
C VAL A 76 8.84 -6.08 8.08
N ARG A 77 9.16 -7.16 7.36
CA ARG A 77 10.16 -8.16 7.81
C ARG A 77 11.56 -7.56 8.00
N GLY A 78 11.86 -6.44 7.34
CA GLY A 78 13.09 -5.65 7.53
C GLY A 78 13.04 -4.66 8.69
N GLY A 79 11.91 -4.58 9.40
CA GLY A 79 11.68 -3.67 10.54
C GLY A 79 11.29 -2.25 10.14
N TYR A 80 10.70 -2.04 8.97
CA TYR A 80 10.27 -0.72 8.49
C TYR A 80 8.84 -0.37 8.92
N ASP A 81 8.58 0.92 9.13
CA ASP A 81 7.25 1.52 9.13
C ASP A 81 6.82 1.77 7.68
N VAL A 82 5.89 0.99 7.15
CA VAL A 82 5.51 1.04 5.73
C VAL A 82 4.24 1.85 5.56
N ILE A 83 4.36 3.01 4.92
CA ILE A 83 3.25 3.94 4.69
C ILE A 83 2.77 3.75 3.26
N VAL A 84 1.66 3.03 3.10
CA VAL A 84 1.06 2.71 1.81
C VAL A 84 0.13 3.86 1.41
N ASP A 85 0.52 4.57 0.37
CA ASP A 85 -0.17 5.73 -0.19
C ASP A 85 -0.87 5.33 -1.49
N GLY A 86 -2.18 5.09 -1.40
CA GLY A 86 -2.93 4.51 -2.51
C GLY A 86 -4.44 4.51 -2.34
N ILE A 87 -5.16 4.34 -3.45
CA ILE A 87 -6.62 4.13 -3.42
C ILE A 87 -6.90 2.64 -3.23
N ILE A 88 -7.24 2.26 -2.00
CA ILE A 88 -7.55 0.89 -1.59
C ILE A 88 -8.95 0.93 -1.02
N GLY A 89 -9.95 0.82 -1.89
CA GLY A 89 -11.34 0.82 -1.46
C GLY A 89 -11.76 -0.48 -0.77
N PRO A 90 -12.96 -0.52 -0.17
CA PRO A 90 -13.51 -1.70 0.49
C PRO A 90 -13.47 -2.98 -0.36
N TRP A 91 -13.57 -2.83 -1.70
CA TRP A 91 -13.55 -3.92 -2.67
C TRP A 91 -12.18 -4.62 -2.83
N PHE A 92 -11.11 -4.07 -2.24
CA PHE A 92 -9.78 -4.69 -2.21
C PHE A 92 -9.24 -4.87 -0.79
N LEU A 93 -10.12 -4.97 0.23
CA LEU A 93 -9.68 -5.19 1.61
C LEU A 93 -9.25 -6.62 1.91
N GLU A 94 -9.75 -7.62 1.18
CA GLU A 94 -9.47 -9.04 1.50
C GLU A 94 -7.97 -9.38 1.54
N PRO A 95 -7.11 -8.94 0.60
CA PRO A 95 -5.67 -9.15 0.68
C PRO A 95 -5.05 -8.60 1.98
N TRP A 96 -5.52 -7.45 2.46
CA TRP A 96 -5.05 -6.84 3.71
C TRP A 96 -5.53 -7.60 4.94
N LEU A 97 -6.80 -8.02 4.95
CA LEU A 97 -7.36 -8.83 6.03
C LEU A 97 -6.63 -10.17 6.16
N ASN A 98 -6.20 -10.77 5.05
CA ASN A 98 -5.43 -12.00 5.05
C ASN A 98 -4.08 -11.84 5.75
N ILE A 99 -3.33 -10.76 5.49
CA ILE A 99 -2.04 -10.56 6.17
C ILE A 99 -2.21 -10.22 7.66
N VAL A 100 -3.32 -9.59 8.05
CA VAL A 100 -3.66 -9.41 9.47
C VAL A 100 -3.85 -10.77 10.14
N ARG A 101 -4.54 -11.72 9.48
CA ARG A 101 -4.69 -13.10 9.95
C ARG A 101 -3.33 -13.84 10.02
N GLU A 102 -2.37 -13.48 9.17
CA GLU A 102 -0.97 -13.96 9.22
C GLU A 102 -0.14 -13.32 10.34
N GLY A 103 -0.68 -12.34 11.07
CA GLY A 103 -0.01 -11.68 12.21
C GLY A 103 0.72 -10.38 11.87
N TYR A 104 0.50 -9.81 10.69
CA TYR A 104 1.01 -8.48 10.35
C TYR A 104 0.20 -7.38 11.06
N GLU A 105 0.90 -6.37 11.60
CA GLU A 105 0.26 -5.16 12.13
C GLU A 105 -0.10 -4.22 10.95
N VAL A 106 -1.40 -4.00 10.75
CA VAL A 106 -1.93 -3.14 9.68
C VAL A 106 -2.91 -2.13 10.27
N HIS A 107 -2.70 -0.85 9.94
CA HIS A 107 -3.60 0.26 10.23
C HIS A 107 -4.21 0.76 8.93
N TYR A 108 -5.50 1.07 8.91
CA TYR A 108 -6.21 1.58 7.73
C TYR A 108 -6.86 2.92 8.07
N ILE A 109 -6.46 3.97 7.35
CA ILE A 109 -6.83 5.38 7.58
C ILE A 109 -7.46 5.96 6.32
#